data_AF-A0AA39MWH0-F1
#
_entry.id   AF-A0AA39MWH0-F1
#
_cell.length_a   1.000
_cell.length_b   1.000
_cell.length_c   1.000
_cell.angle_alpha   90.00
_cell.angle_beta   90.00
_cell.angle_gamma   90.00
#
_symmetry.space_group_name_H-M   'P 1'
#
loop_
_entity.id
_entity.type
_entity.pdbx_description
1 polymer ?
#
loop_
_entity_poly.entity_id
_entity_poly.type
_entity_poly.pdbx_seq_one_letter_code
_entity_poly.pdbx_strand_id
1 'polypeptide(L)'
;MIMRLVSQDFPWTIDIKSTLPITVETIWDALHAAMQEDIMDSEWGVIVLDRKLRGNVEKAAKKRIEAEGKASSKKMKRMDWLGENTCLKGLDRDEAFEKARLLPGDKDCADTWVVKMCAP
;
A
#
# COMPACT_ATOMS: atom_id res chain seq x y z
N MET A 1 -3.66 20.76 5.05
CA MET A 1 -2.38 20.20 4.61
C MET A 1 -2.67 18.89 3.89
N ILE A 2 -1.85 18.57 2.90
CA ILE A 2 -1.91 17.29 2.18
C ILE A 2 -0.51 16.70 2.17
N MET A 3 -0.41 15.44 2.58
CA MET A 3 0.80 14.61 2.45
C MET A 3 0.45 13.42 1.57
N ARG A 4 1.32 13.08 0.64
CA ARG A 4 1.14 11.96 -0.27
C ARG A 4 2.12 10.85 0.06
N LEU A 5 1.64 9.63 0.15
CA LEU A 5 2.47 8.44 0.33
C LEU A 5 2.46 7.61 -0.95
N VAL A 6 3.64 7.24 -1.42
CA VAL A 6 3.84 6.30 -2.52
C VAL A 6 4.83 5.22 -2.09
N SER A 7 4.91 4.09 -2.79
CA SER A 7 5.86 3.04 -2.46
C SER A 7 6.37 2.32 -3.70
N GLN A 8 7.52 1.67 -3.56
CA GLN A 8 8.03 0.69 -4.51
C GLN A 8 7.53 -0.73 -4.18
N ASP A 9 7.03 -0.95 -2.96
CA ASP A 9 6.53 -2.25 -2.50
C ASP A 9 5.07 -2.48 -2.94
N PHE A 10 4.34 -1.42 -3.26
CA PHE A 10 2.95 -1.47 -3.69
C PHE A 10 2.57 -0.31 -4.64
N PRO A 11 1.54 -0.46 -5.49
CA PRO A 11 1.25 0.49 -6.57
C PRO A 11 0.32 1.65 -6.21
N TRP A 12 -0.18 1.71 -4.97
CA TRP A 12 -1.16 2.72 -4.54
C TRP A 12 -0.53 4.05 -4.14
N THR A 13 -1.29 5.11 -4.38
CA THR A 13 -1.01 6.45 -3.87
C THR A 13 -2.00 6.73 -2.75
N ILE A 14 -1.51 7.10 -1.57
CA ILE A 14 -2.35 7.35 -0.39
C ILE A 14 -2.20 8.83 -0.02
N ASP A 15 -3.28 9.58 -0.18
CA ASP A 15 -3.31 11.02 0.12
C ASP A 15 -3.92 11.25 1.51
N ILE A 16 -3.11 11.75 2.45
CA ILE A 16 -3.54 12.16 3.78
C ILE A 16 -3.92 13.63 3.73
N LYS A 17 -5.21 13.92 3.89
CA LYS A 17 -5.73 15.29 3.96
C LYS A 17 -6.11 15.60 5.40
N SER A 18 -5.46 16.59 6.00
CA SER A 18 -5.74 16.98 7.39
C SER A 18 -5.76 18.51 7.55
N THR A 19 -6.64 18.99 8.42
CA THR A 19 -6.65 20.38 8.90
C THR A 19 -5.72 20.60 10.09
N LEU A 20 -5.29 19.51 10.74
CA LEU A 20 -4.34 19.48 11.84
C LEU A 20 -2.95 19.02 11.36
N PRO A 21 -1.86 19.28 12.11
CA PRO A 21 -0.55 18.70 11.84
C PRO A 21 -0.62 17.17 11.67
N ILE A 22 0.05 16.66 10.64
CA ILE A 22 0.07 15.22 10.37
C ILE A 22 1.03 14.57 11.37
N THR A 23 0.53 13.58 12.11
CA THR A 23 1.31 12.83 13.09
C THR A 23 1.71 11.47 12.54
N VAL A 24 2.65 10.79 13.20
CA VAL A 24 3.02 9.40 12.87
C VAL A 24 1.81 8.46 12.96
N GLU A 25 0.93 8.68 13.94
CA GLU A 25 -0.33 7.95 14.08
C GLU A 25 -1.22 8.14 12.84
N THR A 26 -1.37 9.38 12.35
CA THR A 26 -2.15 9.63 11.12
C THR A 26 -1.58 8.88 9.91
N ILE A 27 -0.26 8.76 9.83
CA ILE A 27 0.42 8.03 8.76
C ILE A 27 0.15 6.52 8.88
N TRP A 28 0.24 5.97 10.08
CA TRP A 28 -0.07 4.57 10.35
C TRP A 28 -1.52 4.22 10.06
N ASP A 29 -2.46 5.06 10.51
CA ASP A 29 -3.88 4.86 10.26
C ASP A 29 -4.20 4.87 8.76
N ALA A 30 -3.63 5.83 8.02
CA ALA A 30 -3.83 5.91 6.58
C ALA A 30 -3.26 4.70 5.84
N LEU A 31 -2.04 4.27 6.19
CA LEU A 31 -1.43 3.06 5.61
C LEU A 31 -2.23 1.82 5.96
N HIS A 32 -2.59 1.64 7.22
CA HIS A 32 -3.37 0.50 7.66
C HIS A 32 -4.72 0.46 6.95
N ALA A 33 -5.46 1.57 6.91
CA ALA A 33 -6.74 1.65 6.21
C ALA A 33 -6.61 1.28 4.73
N ALA A 34 -5.63 1.84 4.02
CA ALA A 34 -5.39 1.52 2.61
C ALA A 34 -5.05 0.04 2.39
N MET A 35 -4.28 -0.57 3.31
CA MET A 35 -3.92 -1.99 3.22
C MET A 35 -5.09 -2.93 3.53
N GLN A 36 -6.11 -2.47 4.25
CA GLN A 36 -7.31 -3.25 4.54
C GLN A 36 -8.34 -3.29 3.40
N GLU A 37 -8.21 -2.42 2.38
CA GLU A 37 -9.09 -2.43 1.21
C GLU A 37 -9.00 -3.75 0.44
N ASP A 38 -10.11 -4.16 -0.18
CA ASP A 38 -10.15 -5.33 -1.07
C ASP A 38 -9.29 -5.07 -2.32
N ILE A 39 -8.63 -6.12 -2.84
CA ILE A 39 -7.99 -6.05 -4.15
C ILE A 39 -9.07 -5.86 -5.24
N MET A 40 -8.89 -4.83 -6.08
CA MET A 40 -9.78 -4.54 -7.20
C MET A 40 -9.45 -5.40 -8.44
N ASP A 41 -10.40 -5.51 -9.37
CA ASP A 41 -10.21 -6.28 -10.62
C ASP A 41 -9.01 -5.76 -11.45
N SER A 42 -8.83 -4.45 -11.55
CA SER A 42 -7.70 -3.85 -12.25
C SER A 42 -6.35 -4.19 -11.60
N GLU A 43 -6.31 -4.24 -10.27
CA GLU A 43 -5.12 -4.61 -9.50
C GLU A 43 -4.83 -6.11 -9.65
N TRP A 44 -5.87 -6.94 -9.62
CA TRP A 44 -5.75 -8.36 -9.93
C TRP A 44 -5.24 -8.60 -11.35
N GLY A 45 -5.68 -7.79 -12.31
CA GLY A 45 -5.17 -7.77 -13.68
C GLY A 45 -3.64 -7.57 -13.75
N VAL A 46 -3.09 -6.68 -12.93
CA VAL A 46 -1.63 -6.51 -12.81
C VAL A 46 -0.98 -7.72 -12.15
N ILE A 47 -1.57 -8.22 -11.07
CA ILE A 47 -1.04 -9.38 -10.33
C ILE A 47 -0.94 -10.61 -11.23
N VAL A 48 -1.95 -10.91 -12.05
CA VAL A 48 -1.93 -12.12 -12.90
C VAL A 48 -0.88 -12.08 -14.01
N LEU A 49 -0.42 -10.88 -14.40
CA LEU A 49 0.66 -10.71 -15.37
C LEU A 49 2.04 -10.98 -14.77
N ASP A 50 2.19 -10.90 -13.44
CA ASP A 50 3.41 -11.26 -12.71
C ASP A 50 3.21 -12.56 -11.92
N ARG A 51 3.72 -13.67 -12.45
CA ARG A 51 3.59 -14.99 -11.84
C ARG A 51 4.18 -15.06 -10.42
N LYS A 52 5.26 -14.33 -10.14
CA LYS A 52 5.90 -14.33 -8.82
C LYS A 52 5.04 -13.56 -7.83
N LEU A 53 4.59 -12.37 -8.21
CA LEU A 53 3.69 -11.56 -7.39
C LEU A 53 2.40 -12.33 -7.08
N ARG A 54 1.77 -12.94 -8.10
CA ARG A 54 0.57 -13.75 -7.92
C ARG A 54 0.74 -14.84 -6.88
N GLY A 55 1.82 -15.62 -6.98
CA GLY A 55 2.10 -16.69 -6.01
C GLY A 55 2.27 -16.15 -4.59
N ASN A 56 2.91 -14.99 -4.44
CA ASN A 56 3.08 -14.34 -3.15
C ASN A 56 1.73 -13.87 -2.57
N VAL A 57 0.89 -13.20 -3.39
CA VAL A 57 -0.42 -12.71 -2.96
C VAL A 57 -1.34 -13.86 -2.55
N GLU A 58 -1.43 -14.92 -3.36
CA GLU A 58 -2.25 -16.09 -3.05
C GLU A 58 -1.80 -16.78 -1.75
N LYS A 59 -0.48 -16.91 -1.53
CA LYS A 59 0.09 -17.48 -0.30
C LYS A 59 -0.24 -16.60 0.92
N ALA A 60 -0.08 -15.28 0.80
CA ALA A 60 -0.32 -14.33 1.88
C ALA A 60 -1.81 -14.29 2.28
N ALA A 61 -2.69 -14.17 1.29
CA ALA A 61 -4.13 -14.19 1.49
C ALA A 61 -4.59 -15.48 2.17
N LYS A 62 -4.11 -16.64 1.69
CA LYS A 62 -4.42 -17.93 2.31
C LYS A 62 -4.01 -17.96 3.79
N LYS A 63 -2.75 -17.59 4.10
CA LYS A 63 -2.24 -17.57 5.47
C LYS A 63 -3.07 -16.65 6.38
N ARG A 64 -3.43 -15.46 5.89
CA ARG A 64 -4.26 -14.49 6.64
C ARG A 64 -5.66 -15.04 6.90
N ILE A 65 -6.34 -15.56 5.88
CA ILE A 65 -7.69 -16.10 5.99
C ILE A 65 -7.72 -17.30 6.95
N GLU A 66 -6.70 -18.16 6.90
CA GLU A 66 -6.58 -19.29 7.83
C GLU A 66 -6.37 -18.83 9.28
N ALA A 67 -5.63 -17.75 9.50
CA ALA A 67 -5.39 -17.18 10.82
C ALA A 67 -6.60 -16.43 11.40
N GLU A 68 -7.37 -15.71 10.56
CA GLU A 68 -8.53 -14.92 10.99
C GLU A 68 -9.82 -15.77 11.21
N GLY A 69 -9.84 -17.02 10.74
CA GLY A 69 -10.97 -17.93 10.88
C GLY A 69 -12.15 -17.62 9.93
N LYS A 70 -13.27 -18.34 10.09
CA LYS A 70 -14.42 -18.32 9.16
C LYS A 70 -15.23 -17.01 9.15
N ALA A 71 -14.95 -16.05 10.03
CA ALA A 71 -15.80 -14.90 10.30
C ALA A 71 -15.40 -13.62 9.54
N SER A 72 -14.17 -13.51 9.02
CA SER A 72 -13.73 -12.36 8.21
C SER A 72 -13.82 -12.67 6.71
N SER A 73 -13.99 -11.61 5.91
CA SER A 73 -14.10 -11.64 4.45
C SER A 73 -13.07 -12.58 3.80
N LYS A 74 -13.54 -13.55 3.00
CA LYS A 74 -12.70 -14.44 2.16
C LYS A 74 -11.98 -13.69 1.02
N LYS A 75 -12.19 -12.38 0.88
CA LYS A 75 -11.57 -11.61 -0.18
C LYS A 75 -10.10 -11.34 0.13
N MET A 76 -9.32 -11.24 -0.93
CA MET A 76 -7.95 -10.77 -0.86
C MET A 76 -7.97 -9.27 -0.58
N LYS A 77 -7.08 -8.84 0.30
CA LYS A 77 -6.89 -7.44 0.69
C LYS A 77 -5.59 -6.93 0.11
N ARG A 78 -5.45 -5.61 -0.01
CA ARG A 78 -4.22 -4.98 -0.50
C ARG A 78 -2.98 -5.35 0.31
N MET A 79 -3.13 -5.60 1.62
CA MET A 79 -2.03 -6.15 2.44
C MET A 79 -1.46 -7.47 1.92
N ASP A 80 -2.26 -8.29 1.23
CA ASP A 80 -1.80 -9.58 0.69
C ASP A 80 -0.80 -9.37 -0.46
N TRP A 81 -0.81 -8.20 -1.13
CA TRP A 81 0.19 -7.80 -2.13
C TRP A 81 1.60 -7.80 -1.57
N LEU A 82 1.74 -7.36 -0.31
CA LEU A 82 3.04 -7.20 0.35
C LEU A 82 3.70 -8.52 0.71
N GLY A 83 2.96 -9.63 0.69
CA GLY A 83 3.48 -10.93 1.05
C GLY A 83 3.96 -10.97 2.50
N GLU A 84 5.27 -11.12 2.70
CA GLU A 84 5.91 -11.17 4.02
C GLU A 84 6.37 -9.78 4.49
N ASN A 85 6.39 -8.76 3.61
CA ASN A 85 6.87 -7.41 3.92
C ASN A 85 5.75 -6.50 4.48
N THR A 86 5.18 -6.85 5.63
CA THR A 86 4.01 -6.13 6.19
C THR A 86 4.35 -5.10 7.25
N CYS A 87 5.61 -4.96 7.66
CA CYS A 87 6.03 -3.98 8.65
C CYS A 87 6.51 -2.67 7.99
N LEU A 88 6.12 -1.53 8.56
CA LEU A 88 6.63 -0.23 8.11
C LEU A 88 8.07 -0.07 8.59
N LYS A 89 9.01 0.05 7.65
CA LYS A 89 10.42 0.35 7.95
C LYS A 89 10.63 1.84 8.16
N GLY A 90 9.93 2.67 7.39
CA GLY A 90 10.03 4.12 7.50
C GLY A 90 9.61 4.85 6.22
N LEU A 91 9.93 6.14 6.19
CA LEU A 91 9.68 7.04 5.07
C LEU A 91 11.00 7.58 4.54
N ASP A 92 11.08 7.74 3.24
CA ASP A 92 12.25 8.25 2.53
C ASP A 92 11.85 9.33 1.52
N ARG A 93 12.84 10.09 1.03
CA ARG A 93 12.68 11.03 -0.09
C ARG A 93 13.40 10.49 -1.32
N ASP A 94 12.69 10.41 -2.43
CA ASP A 94 13.24 9.99 -3.72
C ASP A 94 12.55 10.81 -4.81
N GLU A 95 13.06 12.00 -5.08
CA GLU A 95 12.44 12.93 -6.01
C GLU A 95 12.23 12.34 -7.41
N ALA A 96 13.14 11.46 -7.85
CA ALA A 96 13.03 10.83 -9.16
C ALA A 96 11.83 9.87 -9.19
N PHE A 97 11.68 9.04 -8.16
CA PHE A 97 10.54 8.14 -8.04
C PHE A 97 9.22 8.90 -7.79
N GLU A 98 9.25 9.93 -6.94
CA GLU A 98 8.10 10.80 -6.65
C GLU A 98 7.54 11.42 -7.95
N LYS A 99 8.42 12.00 -8.78
CA LYS A 99 8.05 12.58 -10.09
C LYS A 99 7.55 11.52 -11.07
N ALA A 100 8.18 10.35 -11.11
CA ALA A 100 7.76 9.25 -11.98
C ALA A 100 6.40 8.65 -11.60
N ARG A 101 6.02 8.74 -10.31
CA ARG A 101 4.75 8.25 -9.78
C ARG A 101 3.60 9.24 -9.93
N LEU A 102 3.88 10.51 -10.24
CA LEU A 102 2.85 11.50 -10.51
C LEU A 102 2.13 11.17 -11.82
N LEU A 103 0.81 10.96 -11.75
CA LEU A 103 0.01 10.70 -12.93
C LEU A 103 0.03 11.94 -13.87
N PRO A 104 0.22 11.77 -15.20
CA PRO A 104 0.18 12.90 -16.11
C PRO A 104 -1.15 13.66 -16.04
N GLY A 105 -1.06 14.99 -15.84
CA GLY A 105 -2.22 15.87 -15.71
C GLY A 105 -2.70 16.09 -14.27
N ASP A 106 -2.20 15.32 -13.30
CA ASP A 106 -2.50 15.54 -11.89
C ASP A 106 -1.66 16.66 -11.29
N LYS A 107 -2.16 17.20 -10.17
CA LYS A 107 -1.44 18.21 -9.39
C LYS A 107 -0.31 17.56 -8.60
N ASP A 108 0.85 18.20 -8.69
CA ASP A 108 1.99 17.87 -7.85
C ASP A 108 1.68 18.10 -6.37
N CYS A 109 2.29 17.29 -5.51
CA CYS A 109 2.21 17.38 -4.06
C CYS A 109 3.64 17.44 -3.50
N ALA A 110 4.08 18.64 -3.10
CA ALA A 110 5.45 18.85 -2.62
C ALA A 110 5.80 17.96 -1.41
N ASP A 111 4.80 17.62 -0.59
CA ASP A 111 4.92 16.75 0.58
C ASP A 111 4.62 15.29 0.23
N THR A 112 5.31 14.78 -0.81
CA THR A 112 5.27 13.35 -1.18
C THR A 112 6.40 12.58 -0.50
N TRP A 113 6.10 11.42 0.06
CA TRP A 113 7.05 10.55 0.75
C TRP A 113 6.99 9.12 0.24
N VAL A 114 8.16 8.46 0.20
CA VAL A 114 8.28 7.07 -0.22
C VAL A 114 8.27 6.15 0.99
N VAL A 115 7.22 5.33 1.08
CA VAL A 115 7.04 4.32 2.11
C VAL A 115 7.91 3.12 1.80
N LYS A 116 8.67 2.66 2.80
CA LYS A 116 9.45 1.41 2.74
C LYS A 116 8.87 0.38 3.69
N MET A 117 8.59 -0.80 3.15
CA MET A 117 8.14 -1.95 3.93
C MET A 117 9.29 -2.92 4.20
N CYS A 118 9.17 -3.73 5.23
CA CYS A 118 10.09 -4.83 5.52
C CYS A 118 9.35 -6.02 6.10
N ALA A 119 10.03 -7.18 6.13
CA ALA A 119 9.59 -8.29 6.94
C ALA A 119 9.61 -7.92 8.43
N PRO A 120 8.74 -8.54 9.26
CA PRO A 120 8.79 -8.41 10.72
C PRO A 120 10.12 -8.83 11.33
#